data_AF-A0A845TUR5-F1
#
_entry.id   AF-A0A845TUR5-F1
#
_cell.length_a   1.000
_cell.length_b   1.000
_cell.length_c   1.000
_cell.angle_alpha   90.00
_cell.angle_beta   90.00
_cell.angle_gamma   90.00
#
_symmetry.space_group_name_H-M   'P 1'
#
loop_
_entity.id
_entity.type
_entity.pdbx_description
1 polymer ?
#
loop_
_entity_poly.entity_id
_entity_poly.type
_entity_poly.pdbx_seq_one_letter_code
_entity_poly.pdbx_strand_id
1 'polypeptide(L)'
;MIMTHPFDTLDYAKKLASAGLPVQQAELQAHLLGDVLGKSVASPDDLNALSQHLSSKMDNQEHRIESKVDTLEQRIESNIENLEQRIESNIENLEQRIDNKIDSLEQRIDNKIDSLEQRIESKIDGLEQRIESKVDGLEQRIESKIDGLEQRIESKVDKLELRGDNKMAVYARNVDTRLTRMTGEITLLKWMTGTTIGLLFTVLFKLFQH
;
A
#
# COMPACT_ATOMS: atom_id res chain seq x y z
N MET A 1 -1.09 89.65 4.35
CA MET A 1 -0.85 91.11 4.36
C MET A 1 -1.12 91.60 5.77
N ILE A 2 -0.09 91.67 6.61
CA ILE A 2 -0.23 92.21 7.97
C ILE A 2 -0.15 93.73 7.81
N MET A 3 -1.29 94.43 7.80
CA MET A 3 -1.31 95.89 7.84
C MET A 3 -0.96 96.35 9.25
N THR A 4 0.31 96.58 9.52
CA THR A 4 0.77 97.18 10.78
C THR A 4 1.04 98.66 10.54
N HIS A 5 0.07 99.52 10.89
CA HIS A 5 0.37 100.94 11.05
C HIS A 5 0.98 101.11 12.44
N PRO A 6 2.27 101.51 12.57
CA PRO A 6 2.84 101.83 13.87
C PRO A 6 1.99 102.91 14.56
N PHE A 7 1.90 102.85 15.89
CA PHE A 7 1.16 103.84 16.66
C PHE A 7 1.75 105.23 16.41
N ASP A 8 1.03 106.05 15.64
CA ASP A 8 1.45 107.40 15.32
C ASP A 8 1.16 108.32 16.51
N THR A 9 2.20 108.52 17.33
CA THR A 9 2.17 109.39 18.51
C THR A 9 1.81 110.83 18.16
N LEU A 10 2.15 111.31 16.95
CA LEU A 10 1.89 112.67 16.50
C LEU A 10 0.44 112.85 16.06
N ASP A 11 -0.10 111.91 15.29
CA ASP A 11 -1.53 111.91 14.90
C ASP A 11 -2.44 111.74 16.14
N TYR A 12 -2.04 110.89 17.08
CA TYR A 12 -2.77 110.70 18.34
C TYR A 12 -2.75 111.96 19.22
N ALA A 13 -1.59 112.62 19.36
CA ALA A 13 -1.49 113.89 20.09
C ALA A 13 -2.36 115.00 19.46
N LYS A 14 -2.37 115.10 18.12
CA LYS A 14 -3.22 116.06 17.39
C LYS A 14 -4.72 115.80 17.62
N LYS A 15 -5.14 114.54 17.60
CA LYS A 15 -6.53 114.15 17.89
C LYS A 15 -6.93 114.51 19.33
N LEU A 16 -6.07 114.24 20.32
CA LEU A 16 -6.31 114.62 21.72
C LEU A 16 -6.41 116.15 21.91
N ALA A 17 -5.51 116.91 21.28
CA ALA A 17 -5.54 118.38 21.32
C ALA A 17 -6.82 118.94 20.67
N SER A 18 -7.27 118.36 19.55
CA SER A 18 -8.52 118.74 18.89
C SER A 18 -9.78 118.38 19.69
N ALA A 19 -9.68 117.43 20.62
CA ALA A 19 -10.74 117.03 21.55
C ALA A 19 -10.78 117.90 22.82
N GLY A 20 -9.93 118.94 22.92
CA GLY A 20 -9.93 119.91 24.02
C GLY A 20 -8.91 119.66 25.13
N LEU A 21 -8.00 118.69 24.97
CA LEU A 21 -6.89 118.49 25.91
C LEU A 21 -5.79 119.55 25.67
N PRO A 22 -5.16 120.12 26.72
CA PRO A 22 -3.99 121.00 26.55
C PRO A 22 -2.88 120.32 25.77
N VAL A 23 -2.27 121.01 24.81
CA VAL A 23 -1.27 120.45 23.87
C VAL A 23 -0.15 119.70 24.59
N GLN A 24 0.40 120.28 25.65
CA GLN A 24 1.46 119.66 26.46
C GLN A 24 1.01 118.36 27.16
N GLN A 25 -0.25 118.27 27.58
CA GLN A 25 -0.80 117.06 28.17
C GLN A 25 -1.12 116.00 27.10
N ALA A 26 -1.60 116.42 25.93
CA ALA A 26 -1.86 115.54 24.78
C ALA A 26 -0.56 114.88 24.27
N GLU A 27 0.53 115.66 24.16
CA GLU A 27 1.86 115.15 23.78
C GLU A 27 2.42 114.16 24.81
N LEU A 28 2.32 114.49 26.11
CA LEU A 28 2.81 113.61 27.18
C LEU A 28 2.01 112.29 27.23
N GLN A 29 0.69 112.33 27.08
CA GLN A 29 -0.14 111.12 27.02
C GLN A 29 0.18 110.27 25.79
N ALA A 30 0.32 110.89 24.61
CA ALA A 30 0.70 110.19 23.40
C ALA A 30 2.06 109.51 23.52
N HIS A 31 3.04 110.20 24.13
CA HIS A 31 4.37 109.67 24.37
C HIS A 31 4.36 108.50 25.37
N LEU A 32 3.72 108.66 26.53
CA LEU A 32 3.61 107.59 27.54
C LEU A 32 2.86 106.37 27.00
N LEU A 33 1.79 106.57 26.23
CA LEU A 33 1.05 105.47 25.61
C LEU A 33 1.88 104.78 24.53
N GLY A 34 2.65 105.54 23.73
CA GLY A 34 3.62 104.98 22.79
C GLY A 34 4.70 104.14 23.47
N ASP A 35 5.24 104.61 24.59
CA ASP A 35 6.22 103.89 25.41
C ASP A 35 5.66 102.60 26.01
N VAL A 36 4.42 102.65 26.55
CA VAL A 36 3.74 101.47 27.11
C VAL A 36 3.41 100.46 26.02
N LEU A 37 2.93 100.91 24.86
CA LEU A 37 2.62 100.04 23.72
C LEU A 37 3.90 99.43 23.12
N GLY A 38 4.98 100.20 23.01
CA GLY A 38 6.27 99.70 22.52
C GLY A 38 6.94 98.68 23.44
N LYS A 39 6.66 98.71 24.75
CA LYS A 39 7.17 97.72 25.73
C LYS A 39 6.23 96.53 25.95
N SER A 40 4.92 96.72 25.81
CA SER A 40 3.90 95.72 26.18
C SER A 40 3.36 94.92 25.00
N VAL A 41 3.54 95.39 23.76
CA VAL A 41 3.05 94.73 22.55
C VAL A 41 4.24 94.23 21.74
N ALA A 42 4.17 92.96 21.31
CA ALA A 42 5.18 92.40 20.42
C ALA A 42 5.26 93.25 19.14
N SER A 43 6.48 93.63 18.75
CA SER A 43 6.67 94.40 17.53
C SER A 43 6.36 93.54 16.30
N PRO A 44 6.05 94.15 15.15
CA PRO A 44 5.93 93.42 13.88
C PRO A 44 7.18 92.59 13.56
N ASP A 45 8.37 93.06 13.96
CA ASP A 45 9.63 92.35 13.76
C ASP A 45 9.73 91.11 14.66
N ASP A 46 9.28 91.19 15.91
CA ASP A 46 9.22 90.03 16.83
C ASP A 46 8.26 88.95 16.30
N LEU A 47 7.10 89.37 15.78
CA LEU A 47 6.12 88.48 15.16
C LEU A 47 6.66 87.85 13.88
N ASN A 48 7.40 88.61 13.07
CA ASN A 48 8.04 88.10 11.86
C ASN A 48 9.17 87.11 12.19
N ALA A 49 10.00 87.41 13.19
CA ALA A 49 11.03 86.50 13.68
C ALA A 49 10.43 85.20 14.23
N LEU A 50 9.34 85.30 15.01
CA LEU A 50 8.61 84.12 15.50
C LEU A 50 8.00 83.32 14.34
N SER A 51 7.43 83.99 13.33
CA SER A 51 6.87 83.33 12.15
C SER A 51 7.93 82.59 11.34
N GLN A 52 9.10 83.21 11.12
CA GLN A 52 10.24 82.57 10.46
C GLN A 52 10.77 81.38 11.26
N HIS A 53 10.88 81.52 12.59
CA HIS A 53 11.31 80.43 13.46
C HIS A 53 10.31 79.26 13.44
N LEU A 54 8.99 79.54 13.49
CA LEU A 54 7.96 78.51 13.37
C LEU A 54 7.99 77.83 12.00
N SER A 55 8.16 78.58 10.91
CA SER A 55 8.29 78.01 9.56
C SER A 55 9.48 77.07 9.47
N SER A 56 10.67 77.53 9.89
CA SER A 56 11.87 76.68 9.88
C SER A 56 11.73 75.44 10.77
N LYS A 57 11.04 75.54 11.92
CA LYS A 57 10.78 74.38 12.77
C LYS A 57 9.81 73.40 12.12
N MET A 58 8.80 73.90 11.41
CA MET A 58 7.83 73.09 10.66
C MET A 58 8.52 72.35 9.51
N ASP A 59 9.33 73.05 8.71
CA ASP A 59 10.10 72.45 7.61
C ASP A 59 11.06 71.35 8.13
N ASN A 60 11.74 71.61 9.26
CA ASN A 60 12.58 70.61 9.90
C ASN A 60 11.79 69.40 10.42
N GLN A 61 10.56 69.61 10.90
CA GLN A 61 9.70 68.50 11.34
C GLN A 61 9.18 67.69 10.15
N GLU A 62 8.82 68.34 9.05
CA GLU A 62 8.40 67.71 7.80
C GLU A 62 9.51 66.80 7.25
N HIS A 63 10.72 67.33 7.07
CA HIS A 63 11.86 66.52 6.62
C HIS A 63 12.19 65.34 7.55
N ARG A 64 12.03 65.53 8.86
CA ARG A 64 12.26 64.45 9.82
C ARG A 64 11.17 63.38 9.78
N ILE A 65 9.95 63.73 9.41
CA ILE A 65 8.85 62.79 9.18
C ILE A 65 9.08 62.04 7.87
N GLU A 66 9.38 62.74 6.77
CA GLU A 66 9.72 62.15 5.46
C GLU A 66 10.82 61.11 5.60
N SER A 67 11.96 61.48 6.20
CA SER A 67 13.09 60.56 6.41
C SER A 67 12.73 59.32 7.24
N LYS A 68 11.82 59.47 8.22
CA LYS A 68 11.33 58.33 9.02
C LYS A 68 10.40 57.43 8.23
N VAL A 69 9.56 58.00 7.37
CA VAL A 69 8.68 57.24 6.48
C VAL A 69 9.53 56.43 5.51
N ASP A 70 10.50 57.05 4.84
CA ASP A 70 11.42 56.37 3.92
C ASP A 70 12.16 55.21 4.61
N THR A 71 12.64 55.44 5.84
CA THR A 71 13.32 54.41 6.63
C THR A 71 12.37 53.26 6.99
N LEU A 72 11.11 53.55 7.29
CA LEU A 72 10.11 52.51 7.59
C LEU A 72 9.74 51.71 6.35
N GLU A 73 9.57 52.37 5.20
CA GLU A 73 9.29 51.72 3.92
C GLU A 73 10.41 50.74 3.55
N GLN A 74 11.67 51.19 3.60
CA GLN A 74 12.83 50.32 3.34
C GLN A 74 12.91 49.12 4.29
N ARG A 75 12.58 49.33 5.57
CA ARG A 75 12.56 48.23 6.56
C ARG A 75 11.42 47.25 6.30
N ILE A 76 10.26 47.73 5.85
CA ILE A 76 9.12 46.88 5.50
C ILE A 76 9.47 46.05 4.26
N GLU A 77 10.02 46.67 3.22
CA GLU A 77 10.44 46.00 1.99
C GLU A 77 11.46 44.89 2.28
N SER A 78 12.52 45.21 3.03
CA SER A 78 13.53 44.21 3.43
C SER A 78 12.93 43.08 4.29
N ASN A 79 11.97 43.37 5.16
CA ASN A 79 11.30 42.32 5.95
C ASN A 79 10.43 41.40 5.09
N ILE A 80 9.77 41.96 4.06
CA ILE A 80 8.96 41.18 3.11
C ILE A 80 9.88 40.24 2.32
N GLU A 81 10.97 40.74 1.74
CA GLU A 81 11.94 39.92 1.00
C GLU A 81 12.50 38.78 1.88
N ASN A 82 12.85 39.07 3.13
CA ASN A 82 13.33 38.05 4.07
C ASN A 82 12.25 37.00 4.40
N LEU A 83 10.97 37.40 4.48
CA LEU A 83 9.88 36.47 4.70
C LEU A 83 9.63 35.60 3.48
N GLU A 84 9.67 36.17 2.27
CA GLU A 84 9.54 35.44 1.01
C GLU A 84 10.62 34.37 0.87
N GLN A 85 11.90 34.72 1.08
CA GLN A 85 13.01 33.77 1.05
C GLN A 85 12.85 32.64 2.09
N ARG A 86 12.38 32.96 3.29
CA ARG A 86 12.11 31.94 4.32
C ARG A 86 10.96 31.03 3.95
N ILE A 87 9.92 31.55 3.30
CA ILE A 87 8.78 30.75 2.83
C ILE A 87 9.25 29.81 1.71
N GLU A 88 10.00 30.32 0.73
CA GLU A 88 10.55 29.53 -0.38
C GLU A 88 11.43 28.39 0.14
N SER A 89 12.38 28.69 1.02
CA SER A 89 13.23 27.65 1.64
C SER A 89 12.43 26.61 2.44
N ASN A 90 11.36 27.03 3.12
CA ASN A 90 10.49 26.08 3.84
C ASN A 90 9.71 25.18 2.88
N ILE A 91 9.27 25.70 1.73
CA ILE A 91 8.59 24.93 0.69
C ILE A 91 9.54 23.88 0.12
N GLU A 92 10.75 24.27 -0.29
CA GLU A 92 11.78 23.34 -0.81
C GLU A 92 12.09 22.21 0.20
N ASN A 93 12.25 22.56 1.48
CA ASN A 93 12.48 21.58 2.54
C ASN A 93 11.27 20.64 2.73
N LEU A 94 10.04 21.12 2.56
CA LEU A 94 8.84 20.28 2.65
C LEU A 94 8.73 19.34 1.44
N GLU A 95 9.01 19.83 0.24
CA GLU A 95 9.05 19.02 -0.99
C GLU A 95 10.09 17.90 -0.85
N GLN A 96 11.32 18.21 -0.45
CA GLN A 96 12.35 17.20 -0.23
C GLN A 96 11.95 16.16 0.83
N ARG A 97 11.24 16.56 1.89
CA ARG A 97 10.74 15.63 2.91
C ARG A 97 9.61 14.74 2.39
N ILE A 98 8.79 15.24 1.48
CA ILE A 98 7.73 14.48 0.82
C ILE A 98 8.36 13.44 -0.11
N ASP A 99 9.32 13.83 -0.96
CA ASP A 99 10.01 12.93 -1.89
C ASP A 99 10.71 11.78 -1.15
N ASN A 100 11.50 12.11 -0.11
CA ASN A 100 12.14 11.09 0.72
C ASN A 100 11.13 10.11 1.36
N LYS A 101 9.92 10.58 1.67
CA LYS A 101 8.88 9.74 2.26
C LYS A 101 8.18 8.87 1.23
N ILE A 102 8.05 9.35 -0.02
CA ILE A 102 7.58 8.56 -1.15
C ILE A 102 8.58 7.44 -1.43
N ASP A 103 9.87 7.74 -1.58
CA ASP A 103 10.93 6.74 -1.80
C ASP A 103 10.93 5.66 -0.72
N SER A 104 10.80 6.06 0.55
CA SER A 104 10.72 5.12 1.67
C SER A 104 9.47 4.24 1.63
N LEU A 105 8.33 4.76 1.14
CA LEU A 105 7.11 3.98 0.98
C LEU A 105 7.23 2.99 -0.19
N GLU A 106 7.81 3.40 -1.31
CA GLU A 106 8.08 2.54 -2.48
C GLU A 106 8.95 1.36 -2.07
N GLN A 107 10.10 1.61 -1.41
CA GLN A 107 10.97 0.54 -0.91
C GLN A 107 10.24 -0.42 0.04
N ARG A 108 9.35 0.09 0.90
CA ARG A 108 8.57 -0.77 1.81
C ARG A 108 7.53 -1.61 1.07
N ILE A 109 6.97 -1.11 -0.02
CA ILE A 109 6.05 -1.85 -0.88
C ILE A 109 6.80 -2.96 -1.61
N ASP A 110 7.95 -2.67 -2.22
CA ASP A 110 8.78 -3.65 -2.92
C ASP A 110 9.19 -4.80 -2.01
N ASN A 111 9.73 -4.49 -0.82
CA ASN A 111 10.07 -5.51 0.18
C ASN A 111 8.88 -6.39 0.59
N LYS A 112 7.66 -5.83 0.59
CA LYS A 112 6.45 -6.56 0.93
C LYS A 112 5.97 -7.45 -0.22
N ILE A 113 6.18 -7.02 -1.47
CA ILE A 113 5.93 -7.82 -2.67
C ILE A 113 6.88 -9.02 -2.66
N ASP A 114 8.19 -8.81 -2.50
CA ASP A 114 9.19 -9.88 -2.44
C ASP A 114 8.86 -10.91 -1.35
N SER A 115 8.48 -10.44 -0.16
CA SER A 115 8.07 -11.33 0.94
C SER A 115 6.80 -12.12 0.62
N LEU A 116 5.85 -11.55 -0.12
CA LEU A 116 4.65 -12.27 -0.56
C LEU A 116 4.98 -13.31 -1.62
N GLU A 117 5.85 -12.99 -2.58
CA GLU A 117 6.31 -13.91 -3.62
C GLU A 117 6.98 -15.14 -3.00
N GLN A 118 7.94 -14.95 -2.10
CA GLN A 118 8.60 -16.05 -1.38
C GLN A 118 7.62 -16.94 -0.61
N ARG A 119 6.60 -16.32 0.03
CA ARG A 119 5.56 -17.06 0.75
C ARG A 119 4.64 -17.85 -0.17
N ILE A 120 4.40 -17.37 -1.38
CA ILE A 120 3.61 -18.08 -2.39
C ILE A 120 4.43 -19.26 -2.93
N GLU A 121 5.71 -19.05 -3.27
CA GLU A 121 6.62 -20.10 -3.72
C GLU A 121 6.73 -21.24 -2.70
N SER A 122 7.00 -20.92 -1.43
CA SER A 122 7.04 -21.93 -0.35
C SER A 122 5.72 -22.70 -0.18
N LYS A 123 4.58 -22.07 -0.46
CA LYS A 123 3.28 -22.75 -0.42
C LYS A 123 3.07 -23.67 -1.61
N ILE A 124 3.57 -23.29 -2.79
CA ILE A 124 3.52 -24.12 -3.99
C ILE A 124 4.38 -25.36 -3.75
N ASP A 125 5.63 -25.21 -3.31
CA ASP A 125 6.51 -26.34 -2.98
C ASP A 125 5.87 -27.30 -1.97
N GLY A 126 5.25 -26.75 -0.92
CA GLY A 126 4.55 -27.54 0.09
C GLY A 126 3.30 -28.24 -0.46
N LEU A 127 2.65 -27.71 -1.50
CA LEU A 127 1.55 -28.40 -2.18
C LEU A 127 2.06 -29.50 -3.10
N GLU A 128 3.15 -29.26 -3.83
CA GLU A 128 3.78 -30.26 -4.71
C GLU A 128 4.21 -31.49 -3.92
N GLN A 129 4.95 -31.32 -2.81
CA GLN A 129 5.36 -32.42 -1.94
C GLN A 129 4.17 -33.23 -1.40
N ARG A 130 3.06 -32.55 -1.05
CA ARG A 130 1.84 -33.21 -0.56
C ARG A 130 1.12 -33.99 -1.66
N ILE A 131 1.19 -33.51 -2.91
CA ILE A 131 0.64 -34.21 -4.06
C ILE A 131 1.49 -35.45 -4.35
N GLU A 132 2.81 -35.31 -4.41
CA GLU A 132 3.76 -36.42 -4.62
C GLU A 132 3.55 -37.53 -3.58
N SER A 133 3.54 -37.19 -2.29
CA SER A 133 3.29 -38.15 -1.21
C SER A 133 1.94 -38.87 -1.34
N LYS A 134 0.91 -38.20 -1.87
CA LYS A 134 -0.41 -38.80 -2.10
C LYS A 134 -0.38 -39.74 -3.30
N VAL A 135 0.35 -39.40 -4.36
CA VAL A 135 0.53 -40.25 -5.53
C VAL A 135 1.26 -41.52 -5.13
N ASP A 136 2.39 -41.42 -4.43
CA ASP A 136 3.15 -42.58 -3.93
C ASP A 136 2.26 -43.49 -3.06
N GLY A 137 1.47 -42.89 -2.16
CA GLY A 137 0.53 -43.64 -1.32
C GLY A 137 -0.61 -44.30 -2.11
N LEU A 138 -1.01 -43.76 -3.25
CA LEU A 138 -1.97 -44.41 -4.15
C LEU A 138 -1.33 -45.55 -4.93
N GLU A 139 -0.10 -45.37 -5.41
CA GLU A 139 0.66 -46.39 -6.13
C GLU A 139 0.87 -47.64 -5.26
N GLN A 140 1.36 -47.47 -4.03
CA GLN A 140 1.54 -48.58 -3.07
C GLN A 140 0.23 -49.33 -2.79
N ARG A 141 -0.90 -48.60 -2.68
CA ARG A 141 -2.22 -49.20 -2.47
C ARG A 141 -2.72 -49.98 -3.69
N ILE A 142 -2.37 -49.53 -4.89
CA ILE A 142 -2.68 -50.24 -6.14
C ILE A 142 -1.84 -51.50 -6.23
N GLU A 143 -0.53 -51.41 -6.00
CA GLU A 143 0.40 -52.55 -5.98
C GLU A 143 -0.07 -53.64 -5.00
N SER A 144 -0.36 -53.26 -3.75
CA SER A 144 -0.89 -54.20 -2.74
C SER A 144 -2.21 -54.86 -3.16
N LYS A 145 -3.06 -54.17 -3.93
CA LYS A 145 -4.30 -54.76 -4.46
C LYS A 145 -4.04 -55.72 -5.60
N ILE A 146 -3.06 -55.43 -6.45
CA ILE A 146 -2.63 -56.31 -7.55
C ILE A 146 -2.08 -57.61 -6.96
N ASP A 147 -1.14 -57.53 -6.01
CA ASP A 147 -0.59 -58.71 -5.31
C ASP A 147 -1.70 -59.57 -4.69
N GLY A 148 -2.65 -58.93 -4.00
CA GLY A 148 -3.80 -59.61 -3.41
C GLY A 148 -4.74 -60.26 -4.45
N LEU A 149 -4.84 -59.70 -5.66
CA LEU A 149 -5.58 -60.31 -6.75
C LEU A 149 -4.82 -61.49 -7.37
N GLU A 150 -3.51 -61.37 -7.56
CA GLU A 150 -2.64 -62.42 -8.08
C GLU A 150 -2.70 -63.67 -7.19
N GLN A 151 -2.53 -63.52 -5.87
CA GLN A 151 -2.64 -64.64 -4.92
C GLN A 151 -4.02 -65.32 -4.96
N ARG A 152 -5.10 -64.53 -5.13
CA ARG A 152 -6.46 -65.08 -5.25
C ARG A 152 -6.67 -65.82 -6.56
N ILE A 153 -6.02 -65.40 -7.64
CA ILE A 153 -6.06 -66.08 -8.94
C ILE A 153 -5.28 -67.38 -8.84
N GLU A 154 -4.05 -67.36 -8.31
CA GLU A 154 -3.21 -68.53 -8.10
C GLU A 154 -3.94 -69.61 -7.28
N SER A 155 -4.51 -69.25 -6.13
CA SER A 155 -5.31 -70.18 -5.33
C SER A 155 -6.53 -70.76 -6.06
N LYS A 156 -7.14 -70.01 -6.99
CA LYS A 156 -8.24 -70.51 -7.81
C LYS A 156 -7.74 -71.47 -8.89
N VAL A 157 -6.60 -71.20 -9.50
CA VAL A 157 -5.96 -72.06 -10.49
C VAL A 157 -5.60 -73.40 -9.83
N ASP A 158 -4.91 -73.39 -8.69
CA ASP A 158 -4.57 -74.61 -7.93
C ASP A 158 -5.80 -75.47 -7.62
N LYS A 159 -6.90 -74.83 -7.18
CA LYS A 159 -8.16 -75.53 -6.91
C LYS A 159 -8.78 -76.13 -8.18
N LEU A 160 -8.66 -75.47 -9.32
CA LEU A 160 -9.15 -75.98 -10.59
C LEU A 160 -8.30 -77.15 -11.09
N GLU A 161 -6.98 -77.06 -10.95
CA GLU A 161 -6.04 -78.15 -11.28
C GLU A 161 -6.33 -79.40 -10.44
N LEU A 162 -6.38 -79.26 -9.11
CA LEU A 162 -6.75 -80.35 -8.21
C LEU A 162 -8.11 -80.97 -8.55
N ARG A 163 -9.10 -80.14 -8.92
CA ARG A 163 -10.41 -80.64 -9.34
C ARG A 163 -10.33 -81.39 -10.67
N GLY A 164 -9.49 -80.94 -11.60
CA GLY A 164 -9.17 -81.60 -12.85
C GLY A 164 -8.55 -82.97 -12.63
N ASP A 165 -7.50 -83.04 -11.81
CA ASP A 165 -6.79 -84.27 -11.47
C ASP A 165 -7.72 -85.31 -10.82
N ASN A 166 -8.53 -84.88 -9.86
CA ASN A 166 -9.52 -85.73 -9.21
C ASN A 166 -10.54 -86.31 -10.22
N LYS A 167 -11.04 -85.48 -11.14
CA LYS A 167 -11.95 -85.96 -12.21
C LYS A 167 -11.25 -86.96 -13.13
N MET A 168 -10.01 -86.69 -13.51
CA MET A 168 -9.24 -87.58 -14.39
C MET A 168 -8.98 -88.94 -13.73
N ALA A 169 -8.63 -88.94 -12.45
CA ALA A 169 -8.46 -90.18 -11.67
C ALA A 169 -9.76 -91.00 -11.61
N VAL A 170 -10.92 -90.33 -11.43
CA VAL A 170 -12.23 -91.00 -11.47
C VAL A 170 -12.51 -91.59 -12.85
N TYR A 171 -12.25 -90.86 -13.94
CA TYR A 171 -12.41 -91.37 -15.29
C TYR A 171 -11.51 -92.57 -15.57
N ALA A 172 -10.22 -92.49 -15.19
CA ALA A 172 -9.27 -93.59 -15.34
C ALA A 172 -9.75 -94.85 -14.61
N ARG A 173 -10.19 -94.72 -13.35
CA ARG A 173 -10.75 -95.84 -12.56
C ARG A 173 -12.00 -96.45 -13.21
N ASN A 174 -12.89 -95.60 -13.75
CA ASN A 174 -14.09 -96.08 -14.43
C ASN A 174 -13.76 -96.86 -15.72
N VAL A 175 -12.78 -96.39 -16.49
CA VAL A 175 -12.28 -97.08 -17.69
C VAL A 175 -11.66 -98.43 -17.31
N ASP A 176 -10.78 -98.45 -16.31
CA ASP A 176 -10.14 -99.67 -15.82
C ASP A 176 -11.15 -100.71 -15.31
N THR A 177 -12.16 -100.26 -14.57
CA THR A 177 -13.27 -101.12 -14.10
C THR A 177 -14.03 -101.74 -15.28
N ARG A 178 -14.32 -100.96 -16.33
CA ARG A 178 -15.01 -101.46 -17.54
C ARG A 178 -14.15 -102.43 -18.33
N LEU A 179 -12.85 -102.14 -18.49
CA LEU A 179 -11.91 -103.03 -19.16
C LEU A 179 -11.79 -104.37 -18.42
N THR A 180 -11.65 -104.33 -17.09
CA THR A 180 -11.60 -105.53 -16.24
C THR A 180 -12.88 -106.35 -16.35
N ARG A 181 -14.05 -105.70 -16.43
CA ARG A 181 -15.31 -106.40 -16.68
C ARG A 181 -15.34 -107.07 -18.06
N MET A 182 -14.93 -106.35 -19.11
CA MET A 182 -14.90 -106.90 -20.47
C MET A 182 -13.92 -108.07 -20.60
N THR A 183 -12.73 -108.00 -19.99
CA THR A 183 -11.77 -109.11 -20.02
C THR A 183 -12.30 -110.33 -19.27
N GLY A 184 -13.00 -110.12 -18.15
CA GLY A 184 -13.75 -111.16 -17.45
C GLY A 184 -14.82 -111.82 -18.34
N GLU A 185 -15.67 -111.02 -19.00
CA GLU A 185 -16.70 -111.49 -19.93
C GLU A 185 -16.10 -112.27 -21.12
N ILE A 186 -15.01 -111.77 -21.72
CA ILE A 186 -14.27 -112.46 -22.80
C ILE A 186 -13.68 -113.78 -22.30
N THR A 187 -13.15 -113.82 -21.08
CA THR A 187 -12.59 -115.04 -20.50
C THR A 187 -13.68 -116.09 -20.29
N LEU A 188 -14.85 -115.70 -19.78
CA LEU A 188 -16.01 -116.58 -19.68
C LEU A 188 -16.46 -117.08 -21.06
N LEU A 189 -16.52 -116.20 -22.07
CA LEU A 189 -16.84 -116.60 -23.45
C LEU A 189 -15.83 -117.61 -24.01
N LYS A 190 -14.53 -117.43 -23.74
CA LYS A 190 -13.49 -118.42 -24.11
C LYS A 190 -13.70 -119.77 -23.43
N TRP A 191 -14.05 -119.76 -22.14
CA TRP A 191 -14.39 -120.99 -21.41
C TRP A 191 -15.64 -121.68 -21.98
N MET A 192 -16.71 -120.93 -22.24
CA MET A 192 -17.96 -121.48 -22.80
C MET A 192 -17.78 -122.04 -24.21
N THR A 193 -17.02 -121.37 -25.07
CA THR A 193 -16.71 -121.89 -26.41
C THR A 193 -15.83 -123.14 -26.36
N GLY A 194 -14.86 -123.18 -25.45
CA GLY A 194 -14.06 -124.38 -25.21
C GLY A 194 -14.91 -125.57 -24.75
N THR A 195 -15.84 -125.36 -23.82
CA THR A 195 -16.74 -126.43 -23.35
C THR A 195 -17.75 -126.87 -24.42
N THR A 196 -18.32 -125.95 -25.21
CA THR A 196 -19.24 -126.31 -26.30
C THR A 196 -18.54 -127.06 -27.43
N ILE A 197 -17.33 -126.64 -27.84
CA ILE A 197 -16.50 -127.38 -28.81
C ILE A 197 -16.15 -128.77 -28.28
N GLY A 198 -15.76 -128.89 -27.01
CA GLY A 198 -15.49 -130.18 -26.37
C GLY A 198 -16.71 -131.11 -26.34
N LEU A 199 -17.89 -130.58 -26.05
CA LEU A 199 -19.16 -131.33 -26.12
C LEU A 199 -19.48 -131.79 -27.54
N LEU A 200 -19.36 -130.90 -28.55
CA LEU A 200 -19.55 -131.22 -29.97
C LEU A 200 -18.61 -132.34 -30.43
N PHE A 201 -17.32 -132.26 -30.06
CA PHE A 201 -16.34 -133.30 -30.36
C PHE A 201 -16.73 -134.65 -29.73
N THR A 202 -17.21 -134.64 -28.48
CA THR A 202 -17.67 -135.84 -27.78
C THR A 202 -18.87 -136.50 -28.47
N VAL A 203 -19.83 -135.70 -28.95
CA VAL A 203 -21.01 -136.19 -29.69
C VAL A 203 -20.60 -136.77 -31.04
N LEU A 204 -19.75 -136.08 -31.82
CA LEU A 204 -19.26 -136.57 -33.11
C LEU A 204 -18.45 -137.87 -32.97
N PHE A 205 -17.59 -137.96 -31.95
CA PHE A 205 -16.83 -139.16 -31.64
C PHE A 205 -17.75 -140.35 -31.34
N LYS A 206 -18.85 -140.14 -30.59
CA LYS A 206 -19.87 -141.17 -30.36
C LYS A 206 -20.62 -141.58 -31.63
N LEU A 207 -20.93 -140.64 -32.53
CA LEU A 207 -21.65 -140.94 -33.78
C LEU A 207 -20.84 -141.76 -34.79
N PHE A 208 -19.51 -141.61 -34.83
CA PHE A 208 -18.62 -142.38 -35.72
C PHE A 208 -18.21 -143.77 -35.19
N GLN A 209 -18.60 -144.13 -33.95
CA GLN A 209 -18.38 -145.46 -33.38
C GLN A 209 -19.53 -146.46 -33.65
N HIS A 210 -20.54 -146.04 -34.42
CA HIS A 210 -21.59 -146.91 -35.00
C HIS A 210 -21.41 -147.04 -36.51
#